data_AF-A0A957D053-F1
#
_entry.id   AF-A0A957D053-F1
#
_cell.length_a   1.000
_cell.length_b   1.000
_cell.length_c   1.000
_cell.angle_alpha   90.00
_cell.angle_beta   90.00
_cell.angle_gamma   90.00
#
_symmetry.space_group_name_H-M   'P 1'
#
loop_
_entity.id
_entity.type
_entity.pdbx_description
1 polymer ?
#
loop_
_entity_poly.entity_id
_entity_poly.type
_entity_poly.pdbx_seq_one_letter_code
_entity_poly.pdbx_strand_id
1 'polypeptide(L)' 'MADPTISYMICATPRSGSTLLCEALRNTGLAGNPDEYFGPMHVARWTEKWQTQSEKEYFARVLVHGSGENGVWGVKVMR' A
#
# COMPACT_ATOMS: atom_id res chain seq x y z
N MET A 1 -7.24 10.19 11.15
CA MET A 1 -7.37 10.03 9.69
C MET A 1 -8.70 9.35 9.48
N ALA A 2 -9.56 9.86 8.59
CA ALA A 2 -10.82 9.18 8.30
C ALA A 2 -10.53 7.85 7.60
N ASP A 3 -11.32 6.82 7.87
CA ASP A 3 -11.22 5.55 7.16
C ASP A 3 -11.38 5.78 5.66
N PRO A 4 -10.64 5.07 4.79
CA PRO A 4 -10.73 5.26 3.35
C PRO A 4 -12.14 4.97 2.87
N THR A 5 -12.69 5.86 2.04
CA THR A 5 -14.05 5.73 1.48
C THR A 5 -14.07 4.87 0.22
N ILE A 6 -12.92 4.77 -0.46
CA ILE A 6 -12.71 3.96 -1.67
C ILE A 6 -11.41 3.18 -1.50
N SER A 7 -11.45 1.89 -1.82
CA SER A 7 -10.28 1.00 -1.73
C SER A 7 -10.14 0.15 -2.99
N TYR A 8 -8.91 -0.07 -3.43
CA TYR A 8 -8.61 -0.97 -4.55
C TYR A 8 -7.32 -1.78 -4.33
N MET A 9 -7.23 -2.91 -5.05
CA MET A 9 -6.07 -3.79 -5.03
C MET A 9 -5.58 -4.06 -6.45
N ILE A 10 -4.28 -3.92 -6.66
CA ILE A 10 -3.60 -4.33 -7.89
C ILE A 10 -3.11 -5.77 -7.67
N CYS A 11 -3.75 -6.72 -8.33
CA CYS A 11 -3.34 -8.12 -8.35
C CYS A 11 -2.38 -8.36 -9.52
N ALA A 12 -1.15 -8.78 -9.23
CA ALA A 12 -0.10 -8.86 -10.24
C ALA A 12 0.84 -10.05 -10.02
N THR A 13 1.69 -10.30 -11.01
CA THR A 13 2.85 -11.19 -10.92
C THR A 13 4.14 -10.39 -11.12
N PRO A 14 5.32 -10.92 -10.74
CA PRO A 14 6.59 -10.24 -10.95
C PRO A 14 6.80 -9.80 -12.39
N ARG A 15 7.30 -8.57 -12.57
CA ARG A 15 7.67 -7.99 -13.89
C ARG A 15 6.50 -7.76 -14.86
N SER A 16 5.27 -7.71 -14.35
CA SER A 16 4.05 -7.38 -15.12
C SER A 16 3.82 -5.87 -15.39
N GLY A 17 4.74 -5.00 -14.97
CA GLY A 17 4.56 -3.55 -15.04
C GLY A 17 3.71 -2.96 -13.90
N SER A 18 3.28 -3.76 -12.94
CA SER A 18 2.48 -3.30 -11.80
C SER A 18 3.17 -2.24 -10.93
N THR A 19 4.50 -2.24 -10.84
CA THR A 19 5.25 -1.15 -10.19
C THR A 19 5.14 0.17 -10.96
N LEU A 20 5.25 0.14 -12.29
CA LEU A 20 5.05 1.34 -13.13
C LEU A 20 3.62 1.87 -12.99
N LEU A 21 2.63 0.97 -12.94
CA LEU A 21 1.24 1.34 -12.66
C LEU A 21 1.08 2.00 -11.29
N CYS A 22 1.68 1.44 -10.23
CA CYS A 22 1.67 2.04 -8.90
C CYS A 22 2.24 3.47 -8.90
N GLU A 23 3.38 3.68 -9.57
CA GLU A 23 3.99 5.00 -9.70
C GLU A 23 3.09 5.98 -10.46
N ALA A 24 2.50 5.57 -11.58
CA ALA A 24 1.57 6.40 -12.34
C ALA A 24 0.34 6.80 -11.51
N LEU A 25 -0.27 5.84 -10.79
CA LEU A 25 -1.42 6.09 -9.90
C LEU A 25 -1.05 7.05 -8.76
N ARG A 26 0.09 6.83 -8.12
CA ARG A 26 0.61 7.71 -7.07
C ARG A 26 0.81 9.14 -7.57
N ASN A 27 1.41 9.30 -8.75
CA ASN A 27 1.69 10.60 -9.35
C ASN A 27 0.43 11.39 -9.74
N THR A 28 -0.73 10.74 -9.83
CA THR A 28 -2.00 11.47 -10.01
C THR A 28 -2.42 12.27 -8.78
N GLY A 29 -1.97 11.88 -7.58
CA GLY A 29 -2.51 12.40 -6.31
C GLY A 29 -3.97 11.99 -6.03
N LEU A 30 -4.59 11.22 -6.92
CA LEU A 30 -6.02 10.85 -6.85
C LEU A 30 -6.25 9.40 -6.46
N ALA A 31 -5.25 8.53 -6.62
CA ALA A 31 -5.42 7.08 -6.46
C ALA A 31 -4.70 6.53 -5.22
N GLY A 32 -4.53 7.35 -4.19
CA GLY A 32 -3.75 6.96 -3.01
C GLY A 32 -2.30 6.63 -3.34
N ASN A 33 -1.71 5.75 -2.52
CA ASN A 33 -0.29 5.46 -2.52
C ASN A 33 -0.02 3.94 -2.58
N PRO A 34 -0.42 3.25 -3.67
CA PRO A 34 -0.30 1.79 -3.76
C PRO A 34 1.17 1.35 -3.68
N ASP A 35 1.42 0.33 -2.87
CA ASP A 35 2.72 -0.34 -2.70
C ASP A 35 2.53 -1.79 -2.23
N GLU A 36 3.64 -2.54 -2.11
CA GLU A 36 3.65 -3.92 -1.62
C GLU A 36 3.90 -3.96 -0.11
N TYR A 37 2.91 -4.44 0.64
CA TYR A 37 2.99 -4.56 2.11
C TYR A 37 2.89 -6.00 2.62
N PHE A 38 2.50 -6.97 1.80
CA PHE A 38 2.12 -8.30 2.29
C PHE A 38 3.09 -9.43 1.93
N GLY A 39 4.10 -9.19 1.09
CA GLY A 39 5.15 -10.17 0.82
C GLY A 39 6.11 -10.30 2.01
N PRO A 40 6.70 -11.47 2.31
CA PRO A 40 7.55 -11.68 3.50
C PRO A 40 8.71 -10.67 3.62
N MET A 41 9.40 -10.40 2.52
CA MET A 41 10.47 -9.39 2.46
C MET A 41 9.96 -7.98 2.73
N HIS A 42 8.75 -7.66 2.26
CA HIS A 42 8.12 -6.35 2.46
C HIS A 42 7.65 -6.20 3.91
N VAL A 43 7.01 -7.22 4.49
CA VAL A 43 6.59 -7.22 5.89
C VAL A 43 7.78 -6.98 6.81
N ALA A 44 8.89 -7.70 6.61
CA ALA A 44 10.11 -7.50 7.39
C ALA A 44 10.63 -6.05 7.27
N ARG A 45 10.79 -5.56 6.04
CA ARG A 45 11.27 -4.19 5.76
C ARG A 45 10.38 -3.12 6.38
N TRP A 46 9.07 -3.23 6.24
CA TRP A 46 8.12 -2.23 6.72
C TRP A 46 7.92 -2.29 8.23
N THR A 47 7.98 -3.49 8.82
CA THR A 47 7.98 -3.67 10.28
C THR A 47 9.20 -3.01 10.91
N GLU A 48 10.38 -3.21 10.34
CA GLU A 48 11.62 -2.53 10.77
C GLU A 48 11.50 -1.01 10.60
N LYS A 49 11.09 -0.55 9.41
CA LYS A 49 10.99 0.88 9.10
C LYS A 49 9.97 1.63 9.96
N TRP A 50 8.82 1.01 10.24
CA TRP A 50 7.74 1.63 11.02
C TRP A 50 7.80 1.28 12.51
N GLN A 51 8.72 0.40 12.90
CA GLN A 51 8.91 -0.09 14.27
C GLN A 51 7.62 -0.62 14.91
N THR A 52 6.78 -1.26 14.10
CA THR A 52 5.47 -1.75 14.55
C THR A 52 5.64 -2.95 15.47
N GLN A 53 4.96 -2.94 16.62
CA GLN A 53 5.09 -3.97 17.65
C GLN A 53 3.96 -5.02 17.61
N SER A 54 2.96 -4.81 16.76
CA SER A 54 1.82 -5.72 16.59
C SER A 54 1.30 -5.68 15.17
N GLU A 55 0.60 -6.74 14.77
CA GLU A 55 -0.10 -6.79 13.49
C GLU A 55 -1.13 -5.66 13.36
N LYS A 56 -1.87 -5.35 14.44
CA LYS A 56 -2.84 -4.25 14.45
C LYS A 56 -2.19 -2.91 14.11
N GLU A 57 -1.02 -2.63 14.69
CA GLU A 57 -0.26 -1.43 14.39
C GLU A 57 0.27 -1.44 12.94
N TYR A 58 0.75 -2.59 12.47
CA TYR A 58 1.17 -2.78 11.08
C TYR A 58 0.04 -2.47 10.09
N PHE A 59 -1.15 -3.06 10.29
CA PHE A 59 -2.32 -2.78 9.45
C PHE A 59 -2.74 -1.31 9.49
N ALA A 60 -2.70 -0.68 10.68
CA ALA A 60 -2.95 0.75 10.78
C ALA A 60 -1.94 1.57 9.96
N ARG A 61 -0.65 1.19 9.96
CA ARG A 61 0.37 1.84 9.12
C ARG A 61 0.15 1.58 7.63
N VAL A 62 -0.25 0.39 7.23
CA VAL A 62 -0.60 0.06 5.84
C VAL A 62 -1.78 0.91 5.35
N LEU A 63 -2.80 1.12 6.18
CA LEU A 63 -3.93 2.00 5.87
C LEU A 63 -3.47 3.45 5.70
N VAL A 64 -2.67 3.97 6.63
CA VAL A 64 -2.15 5.34 6.54
C VAL A 64 -1.28 5.54 5.30
N HIS A 65 -0.34 4.64 5.04
CA HIS A 65 0.63 4.81 3.96
C HIS A 65 0.07 4.49 2.57
N GLY A 66 -0.95 3.63 2.46
CA GLY A 66 -1.62 3.37 1.19
C GLY A 66 -2.68 4.41 0.83
N SER A 67 -3.05 5.29 1.76
CA SER A 67 -4.10 6.31 1.56
C SER A 67 -3.55 7.60 0.96
N GLY A 68 -4.35 8.25 0.12
CA GLY A 68 -4.18 9.64 -0.31
C GLY A 68 -5.03 10.60 0.52
N GLU A 69 -4.80 11.91 0.37
CA GLU A 69 -5.56 12.96 1.09
C GLU A 69 -7.06 12.97 0.72
N ASN A 70 -7.41 12.42 -0.44
CA ASN A 70 -8.77 12.36 -0.96
C ASN A 70 -9.58 11.14 -0.49
N GLY A 71 -9.09 10.36 0.49
CA GLY A 71 -9.80 9.21 1.04
C GLY A 71 -9.73 7.93 0.19
N VAL A 72 -8.90 7.90 -0.85
CA VAL A 72 -8.65 6.69 -1.66
C VAL A 72 -7.47 5.92 -1.08
N TRP A 73 -7.64 4.62 -0.85
CA TRP A 73 -6.58 3.70 -0.45
C TRP A 73 -6.29 2.68 -1.55
N GLY A 74 -5.00 2.48 -1.84
CA GLY A 74 -4.54 1.52 -2.85
C GLY A 74 -3.48 0.59 -2.28
N VAL A 75 -3.47 -0.66 -2.75
CA VAL A 75 -2.43 -1.63 -2.43
C VAL A 75 -2.10 -2.52 -3.62
N LYS A 76 -0.88 -3.06 -3.64
CA LYS A 76 -0.48 -4.10 -4.60
C LYS A 76 -0.23 -5.42 -3.89
N VAL A 77 -0.74 -6.50 -4.48
CA VAL A 77 -0.51 -7.88 -4.05
C VAL A 77 0.08 -8.67 -5.20
N MET A 78 1.11 -9.45 -4.88
CA MET A 78 1.82 -10.28 -5.82
C MET A 78 1.45 -11.75 -5.59
N ARG A 79 1.29 -12.51 -6.68
CA ARG A 79 1.25 -13.98 -6.66
C ARG A 79 2.61 -14.57 -7.01
#